data_AF-A0A1F3XT47-F1
#
_entry.id   AF-A0A1F3XT47-F1
#
_cell.length_a   1.000
_cell.length_b   1.000
_cell.length_c   1.000
_cell.angle_alpha   90.00
_cell.angle_beta   90.00
_cell.angle_gamma   90.00
#
_symmetry.space_group_name_H-M   'P 1'
#
loop_
_entity.id
_entity.type
_entity.pdbx_description
1 polymer ?
#
loop_
_entity_poly.entity_id
_entity_poly.type
_entity_poly.pdbx_seq_one_letter_code
_entity_poly.pdbx_strand_id
1 'polypeptide(L)'
;MPLTKARLKISDYNESRKNRIKHDERRIRMVSLSLTSMVDMFAIMVIFLLANSSTVAQWIEVGHSIQLPKAKSTDTPVRAATVQVSSQGVFLGLKRISDLGKPESWDATAEKIKTALTRHAKKGAYVNIVAHHTLPFGLMKRVVAACQDAGFKNVNLAVQPKSGS
;
A
#
# COMPACT_ATOMS: atom_id res chain seq x y z
N MET A 1 39.58 57.59 -36.35
CA MET A 1 38.92 56.36 -36.82
C MET A 1 37.98 56.71 -37.96
N PRO A 2 38.17 56.24 -39.20
CA PRO A 2 37.20 56.48 -40.25
C PRO A 2 35.97 55.58 -40.04
N LEU A 3 34.78 56.13 -40.17
CA LEU A 3 33.51 55.40 -40.10
C LEU A 3 33.27 54.69 -41.44
N THR A 4 33.30 53.36 -41.43
CA THR A 4 32.97 52.52 -42.58
C THR A 4 31.45 52.56 -42.82
N LYS A 5 31.02 53.27 -43.87
CA LYS A 5 29.61 53.29 -44.28
C LYS A 5 29.26 51.99 -45.00
N ALA A 6 28.52 51.11 -44.33
CA ALA A 6 27.93 49.92 -44.96
C ALA A 6 26.68 50.32 -45.75
N ARG A 7 26.70 50.12 -47.08
CA ARG A 7 25.55 50.37 -47.96
C ARG A 7 24.78 49.07 -48.12
N LEU A 8 23.77 48.87 -47.27
CA LEU A 8 22.87 47.71 -47.36
C LEU A 8 21.96 47.86 -48.59
N LYS A 9 21.90 46.84 -49.46
CA LYS A 9 20.95 46.83 -50.56
C LYS A 9 19.58 46.44 -49.99
N ILE A 10 18.52 47.14 -50.43
CA ILE A 10 17.13 46.86 -50.01
C ILE A 10 16.71 45.42 -50.37
N SER A 11 17.33 44.83 -51.41
CA SER A 11 17.18 43.41 -51.76
C SER A 11 17.62 42.47 -50.63
N ASP A 12 18.76 42.75 -49.99
CA ASP A 12 19.36 41.92 -48.93
C ASP A 12 18.48 41.93 -47.67
N TYR A 13 17.75 43.04 -47.44
CA TYR A 13 16.79 43.17 -46.35
C TYR A 13 15.60 42.19 -46.50
N ASN A 14 15.05 42.08 -47.72
CA ASN A 14 13.92 41.18 -47.97
C ASN A 14 14.33 39.70 -47.91
N GLU A 15 15.52 39.37 -48.41
CA GLU A 15 16.06 38.01 -48.34
C GLU A 15 16.36 37.58 -46.89
N SER A 16 16.90 38.49 -46.09
CA SER A 16 17.11 38.29 -44.65
C SER A 16 15.80 38.07 -43.90
N ARG A 17 14.73 38.78 -44.26
CA ARG A 17 13.39 38.58 -43.66
C ARG A 17 12.81 37.22 -44.05
N LYS A 18 12.91 36.83 -45.33
CA LYS A 18 12.43 35.54 -45.84
C LYS A 18 13.14 34.35 -45.17
N ASN A 19 14.45 34.47 -44.92
CA ASN A 19 15.23 33.44 -44.24
C ASN A 19 14.90 33.31 -42.75
N ARG A 20 14.58 34.42 -42.06
CA ARG A 20 14.12 34.37 -40.65
C ARG A 20 12.76 33.67 -40.51
N ILE A 21 11.79 34.02 -41.35
CA ILE A 21 10.46 33.40 -41.34
C ILE A 21 10.56 31.88 -41.56
N LYS A 22 11.37 31.44 -42.54
CA LYS A 22 11.63 30.01 -42.77
C LYS A 22 12.27 29.32 -41.57
N HIS A 23 13.13 30.01 -40.84
CA HIS A 23 13.82 29.45 -39.67
C HIS A 23 12.87 29.31 -38.48
N ASP A 24 11.98 30.28 -38.28
CA ASP A 24 10.96 30.23 -37.23
C ASP A 24 9.91 29.16 -37.52
N GLU A 25 9.47 29.00 -38.77
CA GLU A 25 8.56 27.93 -39.18
C GLU A 25 9.15 26.52 -38.94
N ARG A 26 10.47 26.34 -39.12
CA ARG A 26 11.14 25.08 -38.81
C ARG A 26 11.23 24.84 -37.31
N ARG A 27 11.48 25.89 -36.51
CA ARG A 27 11.50 25.80 -35.04
C ARG A 27 10.12 25.43 -34.50
N ILE A 28 9.06 26.04 -35.00
CA ILE A 28 7.68 25.72 -34.59
C ILE A 28 7.33 24.26 -34.92
N ARG A 29 7.69 23.79 -36.11
CA ARG A 29 7.51 22.37 -36.49
C ARG A 29 8.30 21.41 -35.60
N MET A 30 9.53 21.77 -35.25
CA MET A 30 10.37 20.97 -34.36
C MET A 30 9.77 20.87 -32.95
N VAL A 31 9.26 22.00 -32.41
CA VAL A 31 8.58 22.03 -31.11
C VAL A 31 7.29 21.21 -31.13
N SER A 32 6.51 21.26 -32.22
CA SER A 32 5.28 20.44 -32.33
C SER A 32 5.58 18.94 -32.37
N LEU A 33 6.64 18.53 -33.08
CA LEU A 33 7.08 17.13 -33.11
C LEU A 33 7.53 16.66 -31.71
N SER A 34 8.30 17.47 -30.99
CA SER A 34 8.75 17.14 -29.63
C SER A 34 7.59 17.06 -28.62
N LEU A 35 6.57 17.92 -28.75
CA LEU A 35 5.39 17.87 -27.87
C LEU A 35 4.55 16.62 -28.16
N THR A 36 4.36 16.26 -29.43
CA THR A 36 3.68 15.01 -29.81
C THR A 36 4.42 13.80 -29.27
N SER A 37 5.75 13.72 -29.41
CA SER A 37 6.55 12.62 -28.86
C SER A 37 6.49 12.55 -27.32
N MET A 38 6.42 13.70 -26.63
CA MET A 38 6.30 13.74 -25.17
C MET A 38 4.94 13.25 -24.69
N VAL A 39 3.85 13.72 -25.33
CA VAL A 39 2.49 13.27 -25.00
C VAL A 39 2.33 11.78 -25.32
N ASP A 40 2.95 11.28 -26.39
CA ASP A 40 2.93 9.87 -26.77
C ASP A 40 3.66 8.98 -25.74
N MET A 41 4.87 9.37 -25.31
CA MET A 41 5.59 8.66 -24.25
C MET A 41 4.84 8.69 -22.91
N PHE A 42 4.20 9.82 -22.58
CA PHE A 42 3.39 9.91 -21.36
C PHE A 42 2.12 9.06 -21.46
N ALA A 43 1.46 9.04 -22.63
CA ALA A 43 0.27 8.25 -22.87
C ALA A 43 0.56 6.74 -22.79
N ILE A 44 1.68 6.24 -23.35
CA ILE A 44 2.04 4.82 -23.21
C ILE A 44 2.34 4.45 -21.76
N MET A 45 2.97 5.34 -20.99
CA MET A 45 3.18 5.11 -19.55
C MET A 45 1.85 5.04 -18.79
N VAL A 46 0.89 5.91 -19.09
CA VAL A 46 -0.43 5.89 -18.46
C VAL A 46 -1.23 4.65 -18.87
N ILE A 47 -1.21 4.25 -20.13
CA ILE A 47 -1.85 3.00 -20.59
C ILE A 47 -1.20 1.80 -19.90
N PHE A 48 0.12 1.76 -19.80
CA PHE A 48 0.84 0.73 -19.05
C PHE A 48 0.44 0.72 -17.58
N LEU A 49 0.33 1.89 -16.95
CA LEU A 49 -0.08 2.02 -15.56
C LEU A 49 -1.55 1.61 -15.37
N LEU A 50 -2.45 1.92 -16.30
CA LEU A 50 -3.86 1.51 -16.24
C LEU A 50 -4.01 0.00 -16.48
N ALA A 51 -3.25 -0.56 -17.42
CA ALA A 51 -3.23 -1.99 -17.68
C ALA A 51 -2.66 -2.80 -16.50
N ASN A 52 -1.66 -2.25 -15.80
CA ASN A 52 -0.99 -2.95 -14.68
C ASN A 52 -1.50 -2.52 -13.28
N SER A 53 -2.25 -1.43 -13.15
CA SER A 53 -2.77 -0.99 -11.83
C SER A 53 -3.90 -1.87 -11.29
N SER A 54 -4.39 -2.82 -12.07
CA SER A 54 -5.34 -3.85 -11.61
C SER A 54 -4.67 -5.07 -10.97
N THR A 55 -3.34 -5.04 -10.71
CA THR A 55 -2.58 -6.29 -10.57
C THR A 55 -1.67 -6.38 -9.35
N VAL A 56 -1.92 -5.53 -8.34
CA VAL A 56 -1.55 -5.83 -6.94
C VAL A 56 -2.66 -6.68 -6.29
N ALA A 57 -3.07 -7.72 -7.00
CA ALA A 57 -3.93 -8.79 -6.50
C ALA A 57 -3.51 -10.09 -7.17
N GLN A 58 -2.62 -10.82 -6.48
CA GLN A 58 -2.38 -12.26 -6.64
C GLN A 58 -1.81 -12.76 -7.97
N TRP A 59 -0.54 -12.49 -8.27
CA TRP A 59 0.18 -13.31 -9.26
C TRP A 59 1.43 -13.92 -8.61
N ILE A 60 1.23 -15.10 -8.05
CA ILE A 60 2.28 -16.09 -7.88
C ILE A 60 2.45 -16.71 -9.28
N GLU A 61 3.64 -16.57 -9.88
CA GLU A 61 4.01 -17.38 -11.03
C GLU A 61 4.07 -18.85 -10.58
N VAL A 62 2.97 -19.56 -10.77
CA VAL A 62 2.99 -21.02 -10.79
C VAL A 62 3.39 -21.41 -12.21
N GLY A 63 4.69 -21.47 -12.47
CA GLY A 63 5.19 -22.35 -13.51
C GLY A 63 4.81 -23.77 -13.13
N HIS A 64 4.31 -24.54 -14.10
CA HIS A 64 3.75 -25.90 -14.02
C HIS A 64 2.22 -25.94 -13.92
N SER A 65 1.63 -26.66 -14.87
CA SER A 65 0.21 -26.94 -15.05
C SER A 65 -0.51 -27.36 -13.77
N ILE A 66 -1.07 -26.40 -13.04
CA ILE A 66 -1.97 -26.68 -11.91
C ILE A 66 -3.42 -26.61 -12.41
N GLN A 67 -4.09 -27.76 -12.42
CA GLN A 67 -5.54 -27.82 -12.46
C GLN A 67 -6.07 -27.43 -11.08
N LEU A 68 -6.73 -26.27 -10.98
CA LEU A 68 -7.36 -25.88 -9.73
C LEU A 68 -8.56 -26.79 -9.44
N PRO A 69 -8.63 -27.42 -8.25
CA PRO A 69 -9.80 -28.21 -7.88
C PRO A 69 -11.02 -27.30 -7.78
N LYS A 70 -12.16 -27.74 -8.32
CA LYS A 70 -13.43 -27.00 -8.21
C LYS A 70 -13.81 -26.87 -6.73
N ALA A 71 -13.73 -25.65 -6.21
CA ALA A 71 -14.07 -25.35 -4.83
C ALA A 71 -15.55 -25.70 -4.58
N LYS A 72 -15.79 -26.69 -3.71
CA LYS A 72 -17.14 -27.09 -3.26
C LYS A 72 -17.74 -26.18 -2.18
N SER A 73 -17.02 -25.16 -1.75
CA SER A 73 -17.49 -24.28 -0.68
C SER A 73 -17.25 -22.82 -1.01
N THR A 74 -18.36 -22.11 -1.23
CA THR A 74 -18.47 -20.64 -1.18
C THR A 74 -18.42 -20.17 0.28
N ASP A 75 -17.56 -20.76 1.12
CA ASP A 75 -17.41 -20.25 2.48
C ASP A 75 -16.56 -19.01 2.41
N THR A 76 -17.22 -17.86 2.58
CA THR A 76 -16.61 -16.57 2.84
C THR A 76 -15.39 -16.76 3.74
N PRO A 77 -14.19 -16.26 3.37
CA PRO A 77 -12.98 -16.46 4.17
C PRO A 77 -13.28 -16.12 5.62
N VAL A 78 -13.10 -17.09 6.52
CA VAL A 78 -13.32 -16.88 7.95
C VAL A 78 -12.29 -15.84 8.40
N ARG A 79 -12.69 -14.58 8.48
CA ARG A 79 -11.81 -13.48 8.87
C ARG A 79 -11.27 -13.78 10.26
N ALA A 80 -9.96 -13.94 10.36
CA ALA A 80 -9.29 -14.08 11.64
C ALA A 80 -9.50 -12.80 12.47
N ALA A 81 -10.02 -12.95 13.68
CA ALA A 81 -10.11 -11.82 14.61
C ALA A 81 -8.71 -11.34 14.96
N THR A 82 -8.48 -10.03 14.92
CA THR A 82 -7.18 -9.44 15.28
C THR A 82 -7.27 -8.75 16.64
N VAL A 83 -6.61 -9.32 17.63
CA VAL A 83 -6.45 -8.74 18.97
C VAL A 83 -5.16 -7.94 18.99
N GLN A 84 -5.24 -6.65 19.31
CA GLN A 84 -4.09 -5.77 19.44
C GLN A 84 -3.87 -5.45 20.91
N VAL A 85 -2.62 -5.52 21.37
CA VAL A 85 -2.26 -5.19 22.74
C VAL A 85 -1.18 -4.12 22.73
N SER A 86 -1.46 -3.01 23.40
CA SER A 86 -0.53 -1.90 23.60
C SER A 86 -0.39 -1.59 25.10
N SER A 87 0.53 -0.70 25.46
CA SER A 87 0.66 -0.22 26.84
C SER A 87 -0.60 0.49 27.34
N GLN A 88 -1.41 1.04 26.44
CA GLN A 88 -2.64 1.73 26.77
C GLN A 88 -3.83 0.77 26.92
N GLY A 89 -3.80 -0.43 26.34
CA GLY A 89 -4.97 -1.30 26.41
C GLY A 89 -4.99 -2.46 25.44
N VAL A 90 -6.11 -3.19 25.50
CA VAL A 90 -6.43 -4.31 24.61
C VAL A 90 -7.54 -3.90 23.66
N PHE A 91 -7.36 -4.19 22.38
CA PHE A 91 -8.26 -3.82 21.29
C PHE A 91 -8.60 -5.06 20.44
N LEU A 92 -9.78 -5.06 19.82
CA LEU A 92 -10.17 -6.05 18.81
C LEU A 92 -10.53 -5.29 17.54
N GLY A 93 -9.65 -5.40 16.54
CA GLY A 93 -9.66 -4.49 15.39
C GLY A 93 -9.53 -3.04 15.85
N LEU A 94 -10.54 -2.22 15.55
CA LEU A 94 -10.60 -0.80 15.92
C LEU A 94 -11.29 -0.55 17.28
N LYS A 95 -11.87 -1.57 17.91
CA LYS A 95 -12.67 -1.42 19.14
C LYS A 95 -11.81 -1.65 20.37
N ARG A 96 -11.77 -0.67 21.28
CA ARG A 96 -11.14 -0.82 22.60
C ARG A 96 -11.98 -1.74 23.50
N ILE A 97 -11.35 -2.77 24.07
CA ILE A 97 -11.99 -3.75 24.95
C ILE A 97 -11.65 -3.43 26.41
N SER A 98 -10.38 -3.19 26.70
CA SER A 98 -9.90 -2.93 28.05
C SER A 98 -8.80 -1.88 28.05
N ASP A 99 -8.69 -1.16 29.18
CA ASP A 99 -7.67 -0.15 29.44
C ASP A 99 -6.67 -0.72 30.45
N LEU A 100 -5.43 -0.93 30.02
CA LEU A 100 -4.38 -1.46 30.88
C LEU A 100 -3.80 -0.38 31.82
N GLY A 101 -4.15 0.89 31.59
CA GLY A 101 -3.76 2.01 32.46
C GLY A 101 -4.68 2.22 33.67
N LYS A 102 -5.84 1.53 33.73
CA LYS A 102 -6.73 1.57 34.90
C LYS A 102 -6.49 0.34 35.77
N PRO A 103 -6.53 0.47 37.10
CA PRO A 103 -6.41 -0.66 38.02
C PRO A 103 -7.68 -1.51 37.94
N GLU A 104 -7.77 -2.36 36.91
CA GLU A 104 -8.81 -3.34 36.73
C GLU A 104 -8.20 -4.74 36.93
N SER A 105 -8.96 -5.66 37.55
CA SER A 105 -8.47 -7.03 37.73
C SER A 105 -8.28 -7.70 36.37
N TRP A 106 -7.29 -8.59 36.28
CA TRP A 106 -7.03 -9.32 35.06
C TRP A 106 -8.23 -10.17 34.62
N ASP A 107 -8.96 -10.75 35.59
CA ASP A 107 -10.13 -11.59 35.32
C ASP A 107 -11.24 -10.82 34.60
N ALA A 108 -11.47 -9.56 34.99
CA ALA A 108 -12.41 -8.68 34.30
C ALA A 108 -11.97 -8.39 32.86
N THR A 109 -10.67 -8.19 32.62
CA THR A 109 -10.13 -8.00 31.28
C THR A 109 -10.26 -9.26 30.42
N ALA A 110 -9.98 -10.43 30.99
CA ALA A 110 -10.11 -11.72 30.31
C ALA A 110 -11.56 -12.00 29.87
N GLU A 111 -12.53 -11.74 30.74
CA GLU A 111 -13.95 -11.91 30.40
C GLU A 111 -14.42 -10.94 29.31
N LYS A 112 -13.93 -9.69 29.31
CA LYS A 112 -14.20 -8.73 28.22
C LYS A 112 -13.63 -9.22 26.88
N ILE A 113 -12.41 -9.76 26.88
CA ILE A 113 -11.77 -10.34 25.68
C ILE A 113 -12.61 -11.50 25.15
N LYS A 114 -12.99 -12.44 26.04
CA LYS A 114 -13.82 -13.60 25.70
C LYS A 114 -15.17 -13.20 25.12
N THR A 115 -15.87 -12.27 25.77
CA THR A 115 -17.17 -11.77 25.31
C THR A 115 -17.05 -11.07 23.96
N ALA A 116 -16.00 -10.27 23.75
CA ALA A 116 -15.77 -9.60 22.49
C ALA A 116 -15.45 -10.59 21.36
N LEU A 117 -14.57 -11.56 21.61
CA LEU A 117 -14.20 -12.57 20.61
C LEU A 117 -15.38 -13.46 20.23
N THR A 118 -16.18 -13.90 21.20
CA THR A 118 -17.36 -14.76 20.94
C THR A 118 -18.43 -14.04 20.11
N ARG A 119 -18.54 -12.70 20.25
CA ARG A 119 -19.49 -11.89 19.48
C ARG A 119 -19.00 -11.58 18.06
N HIS A 120 -17.70 -11.40 17.87
CA HIS A 120 -17.13 -10.91 16.60
C HIS A 120 -16.45 -11.99 15.77
N ALA A 121 -16.21 -13.18 16.30
CA ALA A 121 -15.55 -14.27 15.60
C ALA A 121 -16.23 -15.62 15.85
N LYS A 122 -16.25 -16.46 14.81
CA LYS A 122 -16.74 -17.84 14.90
C LYS A 122 -15.74 -18.70 15.67
N LYS A 123 -16.25 -19.52 16.59
CA LYS A 123 -15.43 -20.51 17.32
C LYS A 123 -14.69 -21.42 16.33
N GLY A 124 -13.42 -21.71 16.60
CA GLY A 124 -12.56 -22.51 15.71
C GLY A 124 -11.82 -21.72 14.63
N ALA A 125 -12.08 -20.42 14.49
CA ALA A 125 -11.26 -19.54 13.63
C ALA A 125 -9.87 -19.28 14.23
N TYR A 126 -8.94 -18.81 13.39
CA TYR A 126 -7.65 -18.29 13.85
C TYR A 126 -7.83 -16.91 14.51
N VAL A 127 -7.06 -16.64 15.56
CA VAL A 127 -6.94 -15.30 16.15
C VAL A 127 -5.53 -14.79 15.94
N ASN A 128 -5.41 -13.61 15.35
CA ASN A 128 -4.13 -12.92 15.21
C ASN A 128 -3.93 -12.02 16.44
N ILE A 129 -2.79 -12.15 17.13
CA ILE A 129 -2.39 -11.28 18.23
C ILE A 129 -1.23 -10.41 17.76
N VAL A 130 -1.44 -9.09 17.81
CA VAL A 130 -0.42 -8.09 17.51
C VAL A 130 -0.09 -7.36 18.80
N ALA A 131 1.15 -7.46 19.26
CA ALA A 131 1.56 -6.91 20.54
C ALA A 131 2.69 -5.91 20.38
N HIS A 132 2.66 -4.86 21.20
CA HIS A 132 3.78 -3.93 21.29
C HIS A 132 5.01 -4.59 21.92
N HIS A 133 6.20 -4.30 21.40
CA HIS A 133 7.45 -4.98 21.80
C HIS A 133 7.85 -4.74 23.27
N THR A 134 7.37 -3.65 23.88
CA THR A 134 7.68 -3.31 25.29
C THR A 134 6.84 -4.09 26.30
N LEU A 135 5.87 -4.90 25.85
CA LEU A 135 4.97 -5.60 26.75
C LEU A 135 5.64 -6.80 27.42
N PRO A 136 5.46 -6.99 28.74
CA PRO A 136 6.00 -8.16 29.43
C PRO A 136 5.44 -9.47 28.88
N PHE A 137 6.29 -10.48 28.74
CA PHE A 137 5.89 -11.81 28.28
C PHE A 137 4.79 -12.44 29.16
N GLY A 138 4.81 -12.15 30.46
CA GLY A 138 3.76 -12.60 31.39
C GLY A 138 2.37 -12.08 31.03
N LEU A 139 2.25 -10.85 30.53
CA LEU A 139 0.98 -10.29 30.06
C LEU A 139 0.53 -11.01 28.79
N MET A 140 1.43 -11.25 27.85
CA MET A 140 1.12 -11.97 26.59
C MET A 140 0.62 -13.39 26.84
N LYS A 141 1.26 -14.13 27.75
CA LYS A 141 0.81 -15.47 28.12
C LYS A 141 -0.62 -15.46 28.64
N ARG A 142 -1.00 -14.44 29.42
CA ARG A 142 -2.35 -14.28 29.93
C ARG A 142 -3.35 -13.91 28.84
N VAL A 143 -2.99 -13.02 27.90
CA VAL A 143 -3.85 -12.68 26.74
C VAL A 143 -4.12 -13.91 25.88
N VAL A 144 -3.09 -14.72 25.61
CA VAL A 144 -3.22 -15.97 24.85
C VAL A 144 -4.14 -16.94 25.57
N ALA A 145 -3.98 -17.12 26.89
CA ALA A 145 -4.86 -17.95 27.69
C ALA A 145 -6.33 -17.49 27.60
N ALA A 146 -6.60 -16.19 27.74
CA ALA A 146 -7.94 -15.64 27.60
C ALA A 146 -8.56 -15.89 26.21
N CYS A 147 -7.76 -15.89 25.14
CA CYS A 147 -8.22 -16.24 23.79
C CYS A 147 -8.53 -17.75 23.67
N GLN A 148 -7.72 -18.60 24.29
CA GLN A 148 -7.95 -20.06 24.32
C GLN A 148 -9.21 -20.40 25.11
N ASP A 149 -9.44 -19.76 26.26
CA ASP A 149 -10.64 -19.90 27.09
C ASP A 149 -11.92 -19.44 26.35
N ALA A 150 -11.78 -18.52 25.40
CA ALA A 150 -12.86 -18.10 24.51
C ALA A 150 -13.18 -19.12 23.39
N GLY A 151 -12.42 -20.22 23.29
CA GLY A 151 -12.63 -21.29 22.32
C GLY A 151 -11.81 -21.15 21.03
N PHE A 152 -10.79 -20.29 21.01
CA PHE A 152 -9.88 -20.12 19.87
C PHE A 152 -8.60 -20.93 20.11
N LYS A 153 -8.52 -22.09 19.47
CA LYS A 153 -7.39 -23.03 19.61
C LYS A 153 -6.14 -22.58 18.85
N ASN A 154 -6.33 -21.86 17.76
CA ASN A 154 -5.24 -21.46 16.87
C ASN A 154 -4.96 -19.96 16.99
N VAL A 155 -3.77 -19.62 17.44
CA VAL A 155 -3.34 -18.24 17.68
C VAL A 155 -2.08 -17.96 16.87
N ASN A 156 -2.13 -16.91 16.03
CA ASN A 156 -0.96 -16.42 15.31
C ASN A 156 -0.43 -15.19 16.04
N LEU A 157 0.83 -15.21 16.46
CA LEU A 157 1.47 -14.07 17.09
C LEU A 157 2.34 -13.34 16.07
N ALA A 158 2.03 -12.06 15.81
CA ALA A 158 2.89 -11.20 15.00
C ALA A 158 3.90 -10.51 15.92
N VAL A 159 5.15 -10.97 15.88
CA VAL A 159 6.29 -10.36 16.58
C VAL A 159 7.30 -9.81 15.59
N GLN A 160 7.99 -8.74 15.98
CA GLN A 160 9.20 -8.34 15.27
C GLN A 160 10.31 -9.33 15.64
N PRO A 161 11.03 -9.90 14.65
CA PRO A 161 12.17 -10.76 14.93
C PRO A 161 13.22 -9.94 15.68
N LYS A 162 13.77 -10.52 16.75
CA LYS A 162 14.94 -9.93 17.42
C LYS A 162 16.07 -9.95 16.40
N SER A 163 16.56 -8.79 15.98
CA SER A 163 17.77 -8.70 15.16
C SER A 163 18.85 -9.50 15.87
N GLY A 164 19.26 -10.62 15.27
CA GLY A 164 20.37 -11.41 15.79
C GLY A 164 21.58 -10.48 15.92
N SER A 165 22.14 -10.44 17.12
CA SER A 165 23.45 -9.83 17.37
C SER A 165 24.47 -10.93 17.56
#